data_AF-A0A356CUE4-F1
#
_entry.id   AF-A0A356CUE4-F1
#
_cell.length_a   1.000
_cell.length_b   1.000
_cell.length_c   1.000
_cell.angle_alpha   90.00
_cell.angle_beta   90.00
_cell.angle_gamma   90.00
#
_symmetry.space_group_name_H-M   'P 1'
#
loop_
_entity.id
_entity.type
_entity.pdbx_description
1 polymer ?
#
loop_
_entity_poly.entity_id
_entity_poly.type
_entity_poly.pdbx_seq_one_letter_code
_entity_poly.pdbx_strand_id
1 'polypeptide(L)'
;MLIDSHCHLDALEFNQEQDIIVKLALEHGVEKIIVPAVNRKSFDDVINLRKKFPNCFYALGFHPMYINDMKDDDLDTLQTYLKT
;
A
#
# COMPACT_ATOMS: atom_id res chain seq x y z
N MET A 1 -9.54 9.29 -16.91
CA MET A 1 -8.54 8.87 -15.92
C MET A 1 -8.81 9.45 -14.55
N LEU A 2 -9.35 8.61 -13.65
CA LEU A 2 -9.36 8.89 -12.21
C LEU A 2 -8.21 8.12 -11.53
N ILE A 3 -7.69 8.69 -10.45
CA ILE A 3 -6.71 8.05 -9.58
C ILE A 3 -7.30 8.08 -8.17
N ASP A 4 -7.45 6.93 -7.56
CA ASP A 4 -7.65 6.85 -6.12
C ASP A 4 -6.28 7.12 -5.46
N SER A 5 -6.14 8.30 -4.89
CA SER A 5 -4.87 8.76 -4.35
C SER A 5 -4.50 8.14 -3.00
N HIS A 6 -5.41 7.43 -2.33
CA HIS A 6 -5.16 6.84 -1.01
C HIS A 6 -6.20 5.77 -0.67
N CYS A 7 -5.84 4.50 -0.79
CA CYS A 7 -6.69 3.37 -0.42
C CYS A 7 -5.87 2.29 0.28
N HIS A 8 -6.28 1.89 1.48
CA HIS A 8 -5.66 0.79 2.23
C HIS A 8 -6.10 -0.57 1.69
N LEU A 9 -5.81 -0.86 0.42
CA LEU A 9 -6.21 -2.11 -0.25
C LEU A 9 -5.53 -3.36 0.35
N ASP A 10 -4.48 -3.16 1.14
CA ASP A 10 -3.80 -4.14 1.99
C ASP A 10 -4.54 -4.47 3.30
N ALA A 11 -5.60 -3.72 3.63
CA ALA A 11 -6.37 -3.90 4.85
C ALA A 11 -7.04 -5.29 4.93
N LEU A 12 -7.03 -5.87 6.14
CA LEU A 12 -7.60 -7.19 6.40
C LEU A 12 -9.13 -7.21 6.21
N GLU A 13 -9.76 -6.05 6.37
CA GLU A 13 -11.18 -5.78 6.18
C GLU A 13 -11.66 -6.14 4.78
N PHE A 14 -10.76 -6.14 3.79
CA PHE A 14 -11.09 -6.56 2.43
C PHE A 14 -11.10 -8.08 2.25
N ASN A 15 -10.81 -8.88 3.27
CA ASN A 15 -11.02 -10.34 3.29
C ASN A 15 -10.54 -11.09 2.02
N GLN A 16 -9.36 -10.71 1.52
CA GLN A 16 -8.75 -11.26 0.28
C GLN A 16 -9.50 -10.97 -1.03
N GLU A 17 -10.39 -9.98 -1.06
CA GLU A 17 -11.18 -9.60 -2.24
C GLU A 17 -10.48 -8.58 -3.14
N GLN A 18 -9.17 -8.36 -3.00
CA GLN A 18 -8.45 -7.33 -3.77
C GLN A 18 -8.61 -7.51 -5.29
N ASP A 19 -8.67 -8.74 -5.79
CA ASP A 19 -8.87 -9.02 -7.22
C ASP A 19 -10.20 -8.44 -7.74
N ILE A 20 -11.27 -8.60 -6.96
CA ILE A 20 -12.62 -8.12 -7.31
C ILE A 20 -12.65 -6.60 -7.21
N ILE A 21 -12.10 -6.03 -6.15
CA ILE A 21 -12.08 -4.59 -5.90
C ILE A 21 -11.31 -3.86 -7.01
N VAL A 22 -10.10 -4.33 -7.34
CA VAL A 22 -9.27 -3.73 -8.39
C VAL A 22 -9.97 -3.81 -9.75
N LYS A 23 -10.60 -4.96 -10.06
CA LYS A 23 -11.39 -5.12 -11.29
C LYS A 23 -12.54 -4.11 -11.36
N LEU A 24 -13.34 -4.00 -10.29
CA LEU A 24 -14.47 -3.07 -10.24
C LEU A 24 -14.01 -1.61 -10.34
N ALA A 25 -12.90 -1.25 -9.69
CA ALA A 25 -12.33 0.08 -9.78
C ALA A 25 -12.00 0.46 -11.23
N LEU A 26 -11.35 -0.45 -11.97
CA LEU A 26 -11.03 -0.27 -13.40
C LEU A 26 -12.31 -0.14 -14.26
N GLU A 27 -13.31 -0.99 -14.02
CA GLU A 27 -14.61 -0.94 -14.73
C GLU A 27 -15.35 0.39 -14.53
N HIS A 28 -15.12 1.07 -13.40
CA HIS A 28 -15.69 2.38 -13.08
C HIS A 28 -14.76 3.56 -13.39
N GLY A 29 -13.64 3.34 -14.09
CA GLY A 29 -12.75 4.39 -14.58
C GLY A 29 -11.69 4.89 -13.58
N VAL A 30 -11.52 4.20 -12.43
CA VAL A 30 -10.38 4.40 -11.53
C VAL A 30 -9.20 3.59 -12.07
N GLU A 31 -8.33 4.27 -12.80
CA GLU A 31 -7.25 3.63 -13.56
C GLU A 31 -6.02 3.35 -12.70
N LYS A 32 -5.86 4.04 -11.56
CA LYS A 32 -4.75 3.85 -10.62
C LYS A 32 -5.20 3.98 -9.18
N ILE A 33 -4.53 3.25 -8.30
CA ILE A 33 -4.78 3.25 -6.84
C ILE A 33 -3.44 3.40 -6.13
N ILE A 34 -3.33 4.30 -5.15
CA ILE A 34 -2.13 4.43 -4.31
C ILE A 34 -2.43 3.79 -2.95
N VAL A 35 -1.62 2.80 -2.57
CA VAL A 35 -1.74 2.00 -1.35
C VAL A 35 -0.66 2.42 -0.35
N PRO A 36 -1.03 3.14 0.72
CA PRO A 36 -0.07 3.64 1.70
C PRO A 36 0.14 2.60 2.82
N ALA A 37 1.40 2.19 3.00
CA ALA A 37 1.81 1.45 4.17
C ALA A 37 1.61 2.30 5.44
N VAL A 38 1.27 1.64 6.54
CA VAL A 38 1.04 2.30 7.84
C VAL A 38 2.17 2.09 8.83
N ASN A 39 3.00 1.06 8.61
CA ASN A 39 4.16 0.73 9.43
C ASN A 39 5.14 -0.17 8.65
N ARG A 40 6.33 -0.43 9.22
CA ARG A 40 7.34 -1.30 8.60
C ARG A 40 6.80 -2.69 8.25
N LYS A 41 5.97 -3.30 9.10
CA LYS A 41 5.45 -4.66 8.88
C LYS A 41 4.64 -4.76 7.58
N SER A 42 3.94 -3.68 7.18
CA SER A 42 3.14 -3.62 5.96
C SER A 42 3.92 -3.34 4.66
N PHE A 43 5.23 -3.03 4.71
CA PHE A 43 5.97 -2.62 3.49
C PHE A 43 5.98 -3.70 2.42
N ASP A 44 6.29 -4.94 2.81
CA ASP A 44 6.37 -6.05 1.86
C ASP A 44 4.99 -6.39 1.28
N ASP A 45 3.92 -6.24 2.08
CA ASP A 45 2.55 -6.47 1.66
C ASP A 45 2.13 -5.50 0.55
N VAL A 46 2.32 -4.19 0.73
CA VAL A 46 1.96 -3.19 -0.29
C VAL A 46 2.83 -3.30 -1.55
N ILE A 47 4.10 -3.70 -1.41
CA ILE A 47 4.99 -3.97 -2.55
C ILE A 47 4.54 -5.21 -3.32
N ASN A 48 4.14 -6.28 -2.62
CA ASN A 48 3.62 -7.48 -3.26
C ASN A 48 2.27 -7.23 -3.93
N LEU A 49 1.45 -6.35 -3.35
CA LEU A 49 0.20 -5.90 -3.97
C LEU A 49 0.46 -5.21 -5.31
N ARG A 50 1.47 -4.33 -5.40
CA ARG A 50 1.93 -3.75 -6.68
C ARG A 50 2.35 -4.83 -7.69
N LYS A 51 3.09 -5.85 -7.24
CA LYS A 51 3.52 -6.94 -8.15
C LYS A 51 2.32 -7.71 -8.70
N LYS A 52 1.28 -7.89 -7.89
CA LYS A 52 0.02 -8.56 -8.27
C LYS A 52 -0.85 -7.68 -9.18
N PHE A 53 -0.96 -6.39 -8.88
CA PHE A 53 -1.82 -5.43 -9.57
C PHE A 53 -1.00 -4.24 -10.10
N PRO A 54 -0.58 -4.24 -11.38
CA PRO A 54 0.30 -3.20 -11.94
C PRO A 54 -0.27 -1.77 -11.92
N ASN A 55 -1.59 -1.62 -11.83
CA ASN A 55 -2.29 -0.34 -11.70
C ASN A 55 -2.33 0.20 -10.26
N CYS A 56 -1.99 -0.62 -9.26
CA CYS A 56 -1.78 -0.16 -7.90
C CYS A 56 -0.35 0.35 -7.75
N PHE A 57 -0.13 1.39 -6.97
CA PHE A 57 1.17 1.96 -6.61
C PHE A 57 1.24 1.98 -5.09
N TYR A 58 2.45 2.02 -4.51
CA TYR A 58 2.59 2.05 -3.06
C TYR A 58 3.27 3.34 -2.59
N ALA A 59 2.98 3.72 -1.35
CA ALA A 59 3.73 4.72 -0.60
C ALA A 59 4.21 4.08 0.70
N LEU A 60 5.50 4.22 1.01
CA LEU A 60 6.10 3.66 2.22
C LEU A 60 6.27 4.76 3.27
N GLY A 61 5.88 4.48 4.51
CA GLY A 61 5.96 5.43 5.61
C GLY A 61 5.37 4.87 6.89
N PHE A 62 5.24 5.76 7.88
CA PHE A 62 4.73 5.43 9.21
C PHE A 62 3.53 6.31 9.51
N HIS A 63 2.39 5.69 9.81
CA HIS A 63 1.20 6.42 10.24
C HIS A 63 1.32 6.75 11.73
N PRO A 64 0.95 7.96 12.20
CA PRO A 64 1.16 8.39 13.59
C PRO A 64 0.61 7.44 14.66
N MET A 65 -0.49 6.74 14.37
CA MET A 65 -1.10 5.77 15.28
C MET A 65 -0.19 4.57 15.61
N TYR A 66 0.78 4.23 14.75
CA TYR A 66 1.68 3.10 14.93
C TYR A 66 3.09 3.51 15.35
N ILE A 67 3.32 4.79 15.68
CA ILE A 67 4.66 5.28 16.04
C ILE A 67 5.21 4.63 17.31
N ASN A 68 4.34 4.20 18.22
CA ASN A 68 4.75 3.50 19.45
C ASN A 68 5.34 2.11 19.17
N ASP A 69 5.03 1.51 18.03
CA ASP A 69 5.57 0.21 17.60
C ASP A 69 6.85 0.36 16.76
N MET A 70 7.22 1.61 16.43
CA MET A 70 8.37 1.93 15.60
C MET A 70 9.66 1.77 16.40
N LYS A 71 10.68 1.20 15.77
CA LYS A 71 12.02 1.03 16.32
C LYS A 71 12.97 2.09 15.74
N ASP A 72 14.06 2.34 16.45
CA ASP A 72 15.07 3.32 16.03
C ASP A 72 15.65 3.00 14.63
N ASP A 73 15.77 1.72 14.27
CA ASP A 73 16.30 1.24 12.99
C ASP A 73 15.26 1.17 11.85
N ASP A 74 13.99 1.46 12.12
CA ASP A 74 12.94 1.42 11.11
C ASP A 74 13.08 2.53 10.05
N LEU A 75 13.69 3.67 10.41
CA LEU A 75 14.02 4.73 9.44
C LEU A 75 15.13 4.31 8.46
N ASP A 76 16.18 3.66 8.97
CA ASP A 76 17.25 3.11 8.13
C ASP A 76 16.71 2.02 7.21
N THR A 77 15.79 1.21 7.74
CA THR A 77 15.07 0.21 6.95
C THR A 77 14.24 0.87 5.85
N LEU A 78 13.44 1.90 6.15
CA LEU A 78 12.69 2.66 5.14
C LEU A 78 13.63 3.22 4.05
N GLN A 79 14.78 3.79 4.43
CA GLN A 79 15.74 4.31 3.48
C GLN A 79 16.28 3.22 2.54
N THR A 80 16.46 1.99 3.04
CA THR A 80 16.89 0.85 2.23
C THR A 80 15.84 0.48 1.18
N TYR A 81 14.56 0.47 1.55
CA TYR A 81 13.45 0.23 0.62
C TYR A 81 13.31 1.32 -0.46
N LEU A 82 13.65 2.58 -0.16
CA LEU A 82 13.53 3.69 -1.12
C LEU A 82 14.69 3.77 -2.14
N LYS A 83 15.77 3.02 -1.92
CA LYS A 83 16.95 3.00 -2.82
C LYS A 83 16.84 1.96 -3.95
N THR A 84 15.83 1.10 -3.92
CA THR A 84 15.52 0.10 -4.96
C THR A 84 14.57 0.67 -6.01
#